data_AF-A0A6A6LZ66-F1
#
_entry.id   AF-A0A6A6LZ66-F1
#
_cell.length_a   1.000
_cell.length_b   1.000
_cell.length_c   1.000
_cell.angle_alpha   90.00
_cell.angle_beta   90.00
_cell.angle_gamma   90.00
#
_symmetry.space_group_name_H-M   'P 1'
#
loop_
_entity.id
_entity.type
_entity.pdbx_description
1 polymer ?
#
loop_
_entity_poly.entity_id
_entity_poly.type
_entity_poly.pdbx_seq_one_letter_code
_entity_poly.pdbx_strand_id
1 'polypeptide(L)'
;MSMGALHGGKLAMERLTDYHQARADAASLNAAESELKVLLEEEQPDFKKLQSAVAKLEMSGKEAVAVGILESAVKKARMEEKPQEAYEIEMLLVEMLIYKGDYDKALKCECLSHEEISDARRPLYKGFSLSFVYNSDRMTMESCNGVAVVSAIFNNHDKIRQPKTLGSKTLDNVCFFMFVDDITLKELNHHQLISRESFQYSVGVWRILKVSSTHLYENPAMNGVIPKYLVHRLFPNSKFSIWIDAKLQLMVDPLLLIHTLVVSKKVDMAISKHPYFTHTMEEALATARWRKWWDIDALRLQMETYCENGLEPWTPTKLPYPSGKQDS
;
A
#
# COMPACT_ATOMS: atom_id res chain seq x y z
N MET A 1 -9.61 14.18 6.90
CA MET A 1 -9.10 12.88 7.37
C MET A 1 -7.57 12.93 7.33
N SER A 2 -6.85 12.46 8.36
CA SER A 2 -5.36 12.44 8.37
C SER A 2 -4.82 11.13 7.77
N MET A 3 -3.55 11.10 7.34
CA MET A 3 -2.90 9.87 6.85
C MET A 3 -2.90 8.75 7.89
N GLY A 4 -2.75 9.10 9.18
CA GLY A 4 -2.84 8.13 10.29
C GLY A 4 -4.23 7.51 10.41
N ALA A 5 -5.29 8.29 10.16
CA ALA A 5 -6.67 7.80 10.13
C ALA A 5 -7.02 6.98 8.88
N LEU A 6 -6.29 7.17 7.77
CA LEU A 6 -6.43 6.36 6.55
C LEU A 6 -5.79 4.98 6.68
N HIS A 7 -4.70 4.87 7.44
CA HIS A 7 -3.88 3.66 7.52
C HIS A 7 -3.93 2.94 8.88
N GLY A 8 -4.66 3.49 9.84
CA GLY A 8 -4.77 2.96 11.20
C GLY A 8 -6.11 3.33 11.84
N GLY A 9 -6.31 2.84 13.07
CA GLY A 9 -7.54 3.09 13.81
C GLY A 9 -8.74 2.31 13.27
N LYS A 10 -9.95 2.88 13.39
CA LYS A 10 -11.21 2.15 13.23
C LYS A 10 -11.44 1.65 11.80
N LEU A 11 -11.20 2.48 10.79
CA LEU A 11 -11.42 2.10 9.38
C LEU A 11 -10.50 0.95 8.95
N ALA A 12 -9.23 0.99 9.37
CA ALA A 12 -8.28 -0.09 9.08
C ALA A 12 -8.68 -1.40 9.78
N MET A 13 -9.19 -1.32 11.01
CA MET A 13 -9.68 -2.48 11.75
C MET A 13 -10.97 -3.07 11.14
N GLU A 14 -11.89 -2.23 10.68
CA GLU A 14 -13.09 -2.63 9.96
C GLU A 14 -12.71 -3.37 8.66
N ARG A 15 -11.78 -2.82 7.87
CA ARG A 15 -11.26 -3.49 6.66
C ARG A 15 -10.64 -4.87 6.94
N LEU A 16 -9.88 -4.99 8.04
CA LEU A 16 -9.30 -6.27 8.44
C LEU A 16 -10.38 -7.27 8.86
N THR A 17 -11.40 -6.81 9.57
CA THR A 17 -12.55 -7.62 9.99
C THR A 17 -13.35 -8.10 8.77
N ASP A 18 -13.66 -7.20 7.84
CA ASP A 18 -14.34 -7.51 6.58
C ASP A 18 -13.55 -8.55 5.78
N TYR A 19 -12.23 -8.42 5.71
CA TYR A 19 -11.37 -9.42 5.07
C TYR A 19 -11.43 -10.79 5.73
N HIS A 20 -11.38 -10.86 7.06
CA HIS A 20 -11.50 -12.14 7.78
C HIS A 20 -12.87 -12.79 7.58
N GLN A 21 -13.95 -12.00 7.56
CA GLN A 21 -15.30 -12.48 7.27
C GLN A 21 -15.40 -12.99 5.83
N ALA A 22 -14.89 -12.24 4.87
CA ALA A 22 -14.86 -12.62 3.46
C ALA A 22 -14.07 -13.91 3.21
N ARG A 23 -12.97 -14.11 3.94
CA ARG A 23 -12.17 -15.34 3.90
C ARG A 23 -12.90 -16.53 4.51
N ALA A 24 -13.68 -16.32 5.57
CA ALA A 24 -14.47 -17.37 6.21
C ALA A 24 -15.71 -17.75 5.39
N ASP A 25 -16.36 -16.77 4.77
CA ASP A 25 -17.53 -16.94 3.92
C ASP A 25 -17.47 -16.00 2.72
N ALA A 26 -17.07 -16.53 1.56
CA ALA A 26 -17.03 -15.77 0.32
C ALA A 26 -18.43 -15.30 -0.14
N ALA A 27 -19.52 -15.93 0.33
CA ALA A 27 -20.87 -15.51 -0.01
C ALA A 27 -21.24 -14.16 0.65
N SER A 28 -20.55 -13.79 1.73
CA SER A 28 -20.71 -12.46 2.36
C SER A 28 -20.39 -11.29 1.41
N LEU A 29 -19.60 -11.53 0.35
CA LEU A 29 -19.27 -10.54 -0.68
C LEU A 29 -20.33 -10.42 -1.78
N ASN A 30 -21.25 -11.38 -1.91
CA ASN A 30 -22.21 -11.40 -3.01
C ASN A 30 -23.20 -10.24 -2.96
N ALA A 31 -23.55 -9.79 -1.75
CA ALA A 31 -24.49 -8.69 -1.54
C ALA A 31 -23.86 -7.31 -1.75
N ALA A 32 -22.52 -7.19 -1.82
CA ALA A 32 -21.83 -5.89 -1.81
C ALA A 32 -22.25 -4.97 -2.96
N GLU A 33 -22.55 -5.52 -4.14
CA GLU A 33 -23.03 -4.73 -5.28
C GLU A 33 -24.42 -4.15 -5.03
N SER A 34 -25.35 -4.98 -4.53
CA SER A 34 -26.71 -4.56 -4.19
C SER A 34 -26.69 -3.58 -3.02
N GLU A 35 -25.88 -3.85 -2.00
CA GLU A 35 -25.66 -2.99 -0.84
C GLU A 35 -25.16 -1.60 -1.28
N LEU A 36 -24.14 -1.54 -2.13
CA LEU A 36 -23.62 -0.28 -2.67
C LEU A 36 -24.71 0.52 -3.40
N LYS A 37 -25.50 -0.14 -4.25
CA LYS A 37 -26.61 0.52 -4.98
C LYS A 37 -27.67 1.07 -4.02
N VAL A 38 -28.05 0.32 -3.00
CA VAL A 38 -29.04 0.76 -2.01
C VAL A 38 -28.54 1.96 -1.22
N LEU A 39 -27.28 1.91 -0.75
CA LEU A 39 -26.67 3.00 0.03
C LEU A 39 -26.57 4.32 -0.77
N LEU A 40 -26.35 4.24 -2.09
CA LEU A 40 -26.27 5.40 -2.97
C LEU A 40 -27.65 6.02 -3.32
N GLU A 41 -28.75 5.34 -2.99
CA GLU A 41 -30.11 5.86 -3.16
C GLU A 41 -30.66 6.47 -1.86
N GLU A 42 -29.93 6.38 -0.74
CA GLU A 42 -30.30 7.04 0.51
C GLU A 42 -30.26 8.57 0.38
N GLU A 43 -31.21 9.28 1.00
CA GLU A 43 -31.28 10.74 0.95
C GLU A 43 -30.02 11.41 1.55
N GLN A 44 -29.41 10.74 2.54
CA GLN A 44 -28.12 11.10 3.14
C GLN A 44 -27.24 9.85 3.23
N PRO A 45 -26.34 9.63 2.26
CA PRO A 45 -25.54 8.42 2.21
C PRO A 45 -24.58 8.29 3.40
N ASP A 46 -24.56 7.11 4.03
CA ASP A 46 -23.55 6.77 5.03
C ASP A 46 -22.21 6.41 4.36
N PHE A 47 -21.29 7.37 4.30
CA PHE A 47 -19.99 7.19 3.65
C PHE A 47 -19.13 6.08 4.25
N LYS A 48 -19.31 5.71 5.53
CA LYS A 48 -18.56 4.58 6.11
C LYS A 48 -19.06 3.26 5.54
N LYS A 49 -20.38 3.11 5.41
CA LYS A 49 -20.97 1.93 4.78
C LYS A 49 -20.62 1.86 3.29
N LEU A 50 -20.61 3.00 2.60
CA LEU A 50 -20.15 3.06 1.21
C LEU A 50 -18.69 2.59 1.08
N GLN A 51 -17.80 3.05 1.96
CA GLN A 51 -16.40 2.60 2.00
C GLN A 51 -16.27 1.08 2.22
N SER A 52 -17.03 0.51 3.14
CA SER A 52 -17.03 -0.95 3.38
C SER A 52 -17.59 -1.73 2.18
N ALA A 53 -18.71 -1.31 1.60
CA ALA A 53 -19.30 -1.96 0.42
C ALA A 53 -18.36 -1.93 -0.79
N VAL A 54 -17.70 -0.79 -1.03
CA VAL A 54 -16.69 -0.62 -2.08
C VAL A 54 -15.46 -1.50 -1.81
N ALA A 55 -14.99 -1.59 -0.57
CA ALA A 55 -13.89 -2.49 -0.21
C ALA A 55 -14.23 -3.97 -0.45
N LYS A 56 -15.46 -4.41 -0.15
CA LYS A 56 -15.92 -5.78 -0.45
C LYS A 56 -15.97 -6.07 -1.96
N LEU A 57 -16.28 -5.08 -2.79
CA LEU A 57 -16.23 -5.21 -4.25
C LEU A 57 -14.78 -5.34 -4.76
N GLU A 58 -13.83 -4.62 -4.16
CA GLU A 58 -12.40 -4.80 -4.42
C GLU A 58 -11.93 -6.20 -4.02
N MET A 59 -12.29 -6.69 -2.83
CA MET A 59 -11.94 -8.04 -2.36
C MET A 59 -12.47 -9.15 -3.27
N SER A 60 -13.58 -8.91 -3.96
CA SER A 60 -14.19 -9.87 -4.92
C SER A 60 -13.73 -9.70 -6.36
N GLY A 61 -12.79 -8.79 -6.64
CA GLY A 61 -12.30 -8.53 -8.00
C GLY A 61 -13.34 -7.89 -8.93
N LYS A 62 -14.32 -7.18 -8.34
CA LYS A 62 -15.42 -6.51 -9.05
C LYS A 62 -15.17 -5.01 -9.21
N GLU A 63 -13.90 -4.58 -9.26
CA GLU A 63 -13.54 -3.17 -9.36
C GLU A 63 -14.19 -2.49 -10.58
N ALA A 64 -14.28 -3.18 -11.72
CA ALA A 64 -14.93 -2.63 -12.92
C ALA A 64 -16.44 -2.36 -12.74
N VAL A 65 -17.14 -3.21 -11.99
CA VAL A 65 -18.57 -3.02 -11.67
C VAL A 65 -18.73 -1.85 -10.70
N ALA A 66 -17.89 -1.80 -9.65
CA ALA A 66 -17.87 -0.70 -8.69
C ALA A 66 -17.63 0.65 -9.38
N VAL A 67 -16.65 0.72 -10.29
CA VAL A 67 -16.37 1.91 -11.11
C VAL A 67 -17.61 2.37 -11.89
N GLY A 68 -18.32 1.46 -12.56
CA GLY A 68 -19.52 1.82 -13.32
C GLY A 68 -20.65 2.38 -12.44
N ILE A 69 -20.86 1.79 -11.25
CA ILE A 69 -21.85 2.26 -10.28
C ILE A 69 -21.47 3.64 -9.76
N LEU A 70 -20.22 3.82 -9.31
CA LEU A 70 -19.73 5.08 -8.74
C LEU A 70 -19.72 6.21 -9.77
N GLU A 71 -19.36 5.95 -11.04
CA GLU A 71 -19.44 6.96 -12.11
C GLU A 71 -20.86 7.49 -12.33
N SER A 72 -21.85 6.60 -12.25
CA SER A 72 -23.25 6.96 -12.40
C SER A 72 -23.71 7.79 -11.20
N ALA A 73 -23.28 7.42 -10.00
CA ALA A 73 -23.60 8.12 -8.76
C ALA A 73 -22.96 9.52 -8.69
N VAL A 74 -21.69 9.68 -9.11
CA VAL A 74 -21.05 11.01 -9.19
C VAL A 74 -21.81 11.93 -10.14
N LYS A 75 -22.24 11.43 -11.31
CA LYS A 75 -23.03 12.22 -12.27
C LYS A 75 -24.37 12.63 -11.67
N LYS A 76 -25.07 11.72 -11.01
CA LYS A 76 -26.35 11.99 -10.32
C LYS A 76 -26.18 13.07 -9.25
N ALA A 77 -25.21 12.91 -8.34
CA ALA A 77 -24.96 13.88 -7.27
C ALA A 77 -24.60 15.28 -7.81
N ARG A 78 -23.87 15.36 -8.93
CA ARG A 78 -23.59 16.65 -9.60
C ARG A 78 -24.84 17.27 -10.22
N MET A 79 -25.71 16.48 -10.84
CA MET A 79 -26.98 16.97 -11.40
C MET A 79 -27.96 17.44 -10.32
N GLU A 80 -27.93 16.82 -9.15
CA GLU A 80 -28.72 17.21 -7.96
C GLU A 80 -28.10 18.37 -7.16
N GLU A 81 -27.00 18.96 -7.65
CA GLU A 81 -26.27 20.06 -6.99
C GLU A 81 -25.81 19.71 -5.55
N LYS A 82 -25.37 18.47 -5.33
CA LYS A 82 -24.81 17.98 -4.05
C LYS A 82 -23.28 17.86 -4.12
N PRO A 83 -22.51 18.96 -4.02
CA PRO A 83 -21.06 18.95 -4.28
C PRO A 83 -20.26 18.12 -3.27
N GLN A 84 -20.64 18.11 -1.99
CA GLN A 84 -19.93 17.35 -0.96
C GLN A 84 -20.10 15.83 -1.17
N GLU A 85 -21.32 15.40 -1.50
CA GLU A 85 -21.60 14.00 -1.80
C GLU A 85 -20.89 13.56 -3.07
N ALA A 86 -20.96 14.37 -4.15
CA ALA A 86 -20.23 14.10 -5.38
C ALA A 86 -18.72 13.97 -5.13
N TYR A 87 -18.15 14.81 -4.29
CA TYR A 87 -16.74 14.74 -3.91
C TYR A 87 -16.40 13.42 -3.20
N GLU A 88 -17.15 13.03 -2.17
CA GLU A 88 -16.87 11.80 -1.42
C GLU A 88 -17.04 10.53 -2.26
N ILE A 89 -18.08 10.47 -3.11
CA ILE A 89 -18.28 9.35 -4.04
C ILE A 89 -17.16 9.33 -5.10
N GLU A 90 -16.73 10.49 -5.60
CA GLU A 90 -15.63 10.55 -6.57
C GLU A 90 -14.30 10.11 -5.94
N MET A 91 -14.08 10.34 -4.64
CA MET A 91 -12.91 9.80 -3.94
C MET A 91 -12.93 8.26 -3.87
N LEU A 92 -14.10 7.63 -3.70
CA LEU A 92 -14.24 6.18 -3.79
C LEU A 92 -14.02 5.68 -5.22
N LEU A 93 -14.47 6.43 -6.22
CA LEU A 93 -14.24 6.12 -7.63
C LEU A 93 -12.74 6.11 -7.95
N VAL A 94 -11.99 7.12 -7.49
CA VAL A 94 -10.53 7.17 -7.66
C VAL A 94 -9.86 5.95 -7.06
N GLU A 95 -10.24 5.55 -5.84
CA GLU A 95 -9.70 4.35 -5.19
C GLU A 95 -9.94 3.09 -6.03
N MET A 96 -11.15 2.90 -6.57
CA MET A 96 -11.47 1.76 -7.43
C MET A 96 -10.75 1.81 -8.78
N LEU A 97 -10.57 2.99 -9.37
CA LEU A 97 -9.80 3.16 -10.60
C LEU A 97 -8.32 2.79 -10.39
N ILE A 98 -7.75 3.15 -9.24
CA ILE A 98 -6.39 2.76 -8.84
C ILE A 98 -6.29 1.24 -8.71
N TYR A 99 -7.24 0.58 -8.05
CA TYR A 99 -7.22 -0.89 -7.88
C TYR A 99 -7.46 -1.65 -9.18
N LYS A 100 -8.30 -1.12 -10.07
CA LYS A 100 -8.48 -1.62 -11.44
C LYS A 100 -7.21 -1.44 -12.31
N GLY A 101 -6.30 -0.53 -11.92
CA GLY A 101 -5.09 -0.18 -12.68
C GLY A 101 -5.33 0.81 -13.82
N ASP A 102 -6.40 1.63 -13.72
CA ASP A 102 -6.80 2.67 -14.68
C ASP A 102 -6.36 4.06 -14.16
N TYR A 103 -5.05 4.22 -14.00
CA TYR A 103 -4.44 5.37 -13.33
C TYR A 103 -4.66 6.70 -14.08
N ASP A 104 -4.67 6.68 -15.41
CA ASP A 104 -4.91 7.86 -16.24
C ASP A 104 -6.31 8.43 -16.01
N LYS A 105 -7.30 7.54 -15.83
CA LYS A 105 -8.67 7.95 -15.53
C LYS A 105 -8.79 8.44 -14.10
N ALA A 106 -8.13 7.77 -13.14
CA ALA A 106 -8.09 8.20 -11.74
C ALA A 106 -7.53 9.63 -11.60
N LEU A 107 -6.43 9.94 -12.30
CA LEU A 107 -5.78 11.26 -12.23
C LEU A 107 -6.64 12.39 -12.80
N LYS A 108 -7.54 12.08 -13.74
CA LYS A 108 -8.43 13.05 -14.39
C LYS A 108 -9.69 13.36 -13.56
N CYS A 109 -9.92 12.65 -12.44
CA CYS A 109 -11.03 12.93 -11.55
C CYS A 109 -10.92 14.32 -10.93
N GLU A 110 -12.03 15.05 -10.88
CA GLU A 110 -12.10 16.45 -10.49
C GLU A 110 -11.77 16.63 -9.01
N CYS A 111 -12.18 15.67 -8.17
CA CYS A 111 -11.84 15.61 -6.76
C CYS A 111 -10.33 15.69 -6.48
N LEU A 112 -9.45 15.31 -7.43
CA LEU A 112 -7.99 15.44 -7.29
C LEU A 112 -7.44 16.80 -7.75
N SER A 113 -8.22 17.68 -8.38
CA SER A 113 -7.74 18.97 -8.91
C SER A 113 -7.73 20.13 -7.89
N HIS A 114 -8.74 20.25 -7.02
CA HIS A 114 -8.90 21.30 -5.98
C HIS A 114 -7.81 21.39 -4.89
N GLU A 115 -6.71 22.12 -5.07
CA GLU A 115 -5.60 22.20 -4.09
C GLU A 115 -5.98 22.76 -2.70
N GLU A 116 -7.11 23.44 -2.57
CA GLU A 116 -7.54 24.12 -1.34
C GLU A 116 -8.17 23.19 -0.28
N ILE A 117 -8.55 21.96 -0.65
CA ILE A 117 -9.22 21.02 0.26
C ILE A 117 -8.17 20.18 1.02
N SER A 118 -8.17 20.29 2.36
CA SER A 118 -7.31 19.50 3.26
C SER A 118 -7.82 18.07 3.42
N ASP A 119 -7.49 17.21 2.46
CA ASP A 119 -7.81 15.78 2.47
C ASP A 119 -6.56 14.94 2.17
N ALA A 120 -6.14 14.14 3.16
CA ALA A 120 -4.95 13.30 3.09
C ALA A 120 -5.02 12.21 2.00
N ARG A 121 -6.21 11.82 1.54
CA ARG A 121 -6.39 10.83 0.46
C ARG A 121 -5.88 11.34 -0.89
N ARG A 122 -5.95 12.65 -1.13
CA ARG A 122 -5.60 13.24 -2.43
C ARG A 122 -4.13 13.11 -2.78
N PRO A 123 -3.17 13.54 -1.94
CA PRO A 123 -1.76 13.32 -2.23
C PRO A 123 -1.43 11.82 -2.29
N LEU A 124 -2.16 10.98 -1.56
CA LEU A 124 -2.01 9.52 -1.60
C LEU A 124 -2.39 8.97 -2.98
N TYR A 125 -3.58 9.29 -3.46
CA TYR A 125 -4.12 8.83 -4.73
C TYR A 125 -3.37 9.41 -5.93
N LYS A 126 -2.91 10.66 -5.84
CA LYS A 126 -2.01 11.26 -6.84
C LYS A 126 -0.67 10.52 -6.88
N GLY A 127 -0.08 10.26 -5.71
CA GLY A 127 1.16 9.49 -5.59
C GLY A 127 1.02 8.09 -6.19
N PHE A 128 -0.11 7.42 -5.98
CA PHE A 128 -0.43 6.11 -6.58
C PHE A 128 -0.61 6.18 -8.10
N SER A 129 -1.32 7.18 -8.62
CA SER A 129 -1.66 7.24 -10.05
C SER A 129 -0.47 7.61 -10.93
N LEU A 130 0.50 8.37 -10.42
CA LEU A 130 1.67 8.80 -11.18
C LEU A 130 2.91 7.91 -11.07
N SER A 131 2.94 6.97 -10.13
CA SER A 131 4.13 6.14 -9.92
C SER A 131 4.36 5.07 -11.00
N PHE A 132 3.41 4.86 -11.92
CA PHE A 132 3.40 3.67 -12.80
C PHE A 132 3.20 3.97 -14.30
N VAL A 133 3.56 5.18 -14.75
CA VAL A 133 3.12 5.74 -16.06
C VAL A 133 3.84 5.17 -17.30
N TYR A 134 4.80 4.25 -17.18
CA TYR A 134 5.36 3.56 -18.37
C TYR A 134 4.76 2.17 -18.55
N ASN A 135 4.01 1.97 -19.63
CA ASN A 135 3.48 0.65 -20.04
C ASN A 135 4.57 -0.45 -20.07
N SER A 136 5.81 -0.09 -20.43
CA SER A 136 6.96 -1.02 -20.41
C SER A 136 7.31 -1.51 -19.01
N ASP A 137 7.27 -0.64 -18.02
CA ASP A 137 7.59 -0.97 -16.62
C ASP A 137 6.47 -1.85 -16.04
N ARG A 138 5.21 -1.52 -16.35
CA ARG A 138 4.05 -2.34 -15.98
C ARG A 138 4.16 -3.77 -16.51
N MET A 139 4.36 -3.95 -17.82
CA MET A 139 4.53 -5.27 -18.43
C MET A 139 5.69 -6.04 -17.78
N THR A 140 6.76 -5.33 -17.41
CA THR A 140 7.92 -5.92 -16.77
C THR A 140 7.61 -6.38 -15.34
N MET A 141 6.86 -5.61 -14.56
CA MET A 141 6.41 -6.04 -13.22
C MET A 141 5.42 -7.20 -13.30
N GLU A 142 4.47 -7.15 -14.23
CA GLU A 142 3.50 -8.22 -14.49
C GLU A 142 4.18 -9.52 -14.94
N SER A 143 5.33 -9.46 -15.61
CA SER A 143 6.07 -10.66 -16.03
C SER A 143 6.75 -11.43 -14.87
N CYS A 144 6.79 -10.88 -13.66
CA CYS A 144 7.42 -11.53 -12.52
C CYS A 144 6.51 -12.60 -11.89
N ASN A 145 6.79 -13.88 -12.17
CA ASN A 145 5.94 -15.01 -11.75
C ASN A 145 6.40 -15.73 -10.46
N GLY A 146 7.58 -15.37 -9.95
CA GLY A 146 8.21 -16.04 -8.81
C GLY A 146 8.13 -15.20 -7.54
N VAL A 147 9.27 -14.70 -7.08
CA VAL A 147 9.36 -13.79 -5.92
C VAL A 147 9.71 -12.38 -6.39
N ALA A 148 8.90 -11.39 -6.00
CA ALA A 148 9.22 -9.98 -6.21
C ALA A 148 9.93 -9.42 -4.96
N VAL A 149 11.18 -9.00 -5.10
CA VAL A 149 11.92 -8.27 -4.05
C VAL A 149 11.88 -6.79 -4.39
N VAL A 150 11.30 -5.99 -3.51
CA VAL A 150 10.96 -4.59 -3.78
C VAL A 150 11.57 -3.68 -2.72
N SER A 151 12.15 -2.57 -3.17
CA SER A 151 12.66 -1.48 -2.34
C SER A 151 12.38 -0.14 -3.01
N ALA A 152 12.55 0.96 -2.29
CA ALA A 152 12.44 2.29 -2.84
C ALA A 152 13.43 3.27 -2.23
N ILE A 153 13.93 4.22 -3.03
CA ILE A 153 14.77 5.34 -2.61
C ILE A 153 14.24 6.61 -3.24
N PHE A 154 13.84 7.57 -2.42
CA PHE A 154 13.37 8.87 -2.87
C PHE A 154 14.33 9.96 -2.38
N ASN A 155 14.49 11.03 -3.16
CA ASN A 155 15.29 12.21 -2.82
C ASN A 155 16.74 11.90 -2.40
N ASN A 156 17.34 10.84 -2.98
CA ASN A 156 18.71 10.39 -2.72
C ASN A 156 19.06 10.18 -1.24
N HIS A 157 18.07 9.81 -0.40
CA HIS A 157 18.29 9.66 1.04
C HIS A 157 19.13 8.43 1.43
N ASP A 158 19.15 7.41 0.58
CA ASP A 158 19.79 6.12 0.84
C ASP A 158 20.62 5.65 -0.35
N LYS A 159 21.50 4.67 -0.10
CA LYS A 159 22.35 4.05 -1.12
C LYS A 159 21.76 2.71 -1.55
N ILE A 160 21.85 2.38 -2.84
CA ILE A 160 21.48 1.05 -3.33
C ILE A 160 22.44 0.01 -2.77
N ARG A 161 21.90 -0.98 -2.05
CA ARG A 161 22.65 -2.11 -1.50
C ARG A 161 22.37 -3.37 -2.31
N GLN A 162 23.41 -4.00 -2.86
CA GLN A 162 23.27 -5.29 -3.53
C GLN A 162 23.02 -6.40 -2.51
N PRO A 163 22.12 -7.38 -2.77
CA PRO A 163 22.03 -8.59 -1.97
C PRO A 163 23.39 -9.30 -1.91
N LYS A 164 23.76 -9.85 -0.73
CA LYS A 164 25.07 -10.50 -0.57
C LYS A 164 25.09 -11.96 -1.01
N THR A 165 24.01 -12.69 -0.72
CA THR A 165 23.96 -14.14 -0.88
C THR A 165 22.82 -14.48 -1.82
N LEU A 166 23.13 -14.71 -3.08
CA LEU A 166 22.18 -15.19 -4.09
C LEU A 166 22.66 -16.53 -4.63
N GLY A 167 21.79 -17.53 -4.62
CA GLY A 167 22.03 -18.80 -5.30
C GLY A 167 22.10 -18.63 -6.82
N SER A 168 22.73 -19.58 -7.51
CA SER A 168 22.90 -19.54 -8.97
C SER A 168 21.57 -19.54 -9.74
N LYS A 169 20.53 -20.16 -9.17
CA LYS A 169 19.17 -20.23 -9.75
C LYS A 169 18.20 -19.18 -9.20
N THR A 170 18.68 -18.29 -8.32
CA THR A 170 17.81 -17.31 -7.66
C THR A 170 17.31 -16.28 -8.67
N LEU A 171 18.16 -15.85 -9.60
CA LEU A 171 17.78 -14.88 -10.63
C LEU A 171 16.76 -15.43 -11.64
N ASP A 172 16.62 -16.74 -11.77
CA ASP A 172 15.61 -17.37 -12.62
C ASP A 172 14.20 -17.25 -12.03
N ASN A 173 14.10 -17.11 -10.70
CA ASN A 173 12.84 -17.17 -9.96
C ASN A 173 12.55 -15.90 -9.14
N VAL A 174 13.49 -14.97 -9.06
CA VAL A 174 13.38 -13.77 -8.22
C VAL A 174 13.66 -12.53 -9.05
N CYS A 175 12.75 -11.58 -8.99
CA CYS A 175 12.87 -10.28 -9.64
C CYS A 175 13.18 -9.20 -8.59
N PHE A 176 14.18 -8.37 -8.83
CA PHE A 176 14.58 -7.29 -7.93
C PHE A 176 14.21 -5.94 -8.54
N PHE A 177 13.38 -5.17 -7.83
CA PHE A 177 12.87 -3.88 -8.28
C PHE A 177 13.15 -2.78 -7.25
N MET A 178 13.65 -1.65 -7.73
CA MET A 178 13.95 -0.47 -6.92
C MET A 178 13.20 0.74 -7.50
N PHE A 179 12.26 1.29 -6.75
CA PHE A 179 11.57 2.52 -7.13
C PHE A 179 12.42 3.74 -6.78
N VAL A 180 12.63 4.65 -7.73
CA VAL A 180 13.41 5.87 -7.53
C VAL A 180 12.76 7.08 -8.19
N ASP A 181 12.92 8.28 -7.60
CA ASP A 181 12.50 9.53 -8.23
C ASP A 181 13.51 10.07 -9.24
N ASP A 182 13.10 11.10 -9.99
CA ASP A 182 13.94 11.88 -10.90
C ASP A 182 15.25 12.35 -10.27
N ILE A 183 15.21 12.76 -9.00
CA ILE A 183 16.38 13.26 -8.27
C ILE A 183 17.39 12.13 -8.07
N THR A 184 16.95 11.02 -7.48
CA THR A 184 17.81 9.85 -7.23
C THR A 184 18.32 9.26 -8.55
N LEU A 185 17.48 9.18 -9.58
CA LEU A 185 17.89 8.67 -10.90
C LEU A 185 19.00 9.51 -11.55
N LYS A 186 18.94 10.85 -11.40
CA LYS A 186 20.00 11.74 -11.89
C LYS A 186 21.31 11.51 -11.16
N GLU A 187 21.28 11.37 -9.84
CA GLU A 187 22.46 11.08 -9.03
C GLU A 187 23.10 9.73 -9.37
N LEU A 188 22.28 8.68 -9.54
CA LEU A 188 22.77 7.37 -9.99
C LEU A 188 23.43 7.43 -11.37
N ASN A 189 22.88 8.23 -12.29
CA ASN A 189 23.47 8.48 -13.61
C ASN A 189 24.77 9.28 -13.53
N HIS A 190 24.82 10.31 -12.68
CA HIS A 190 26.00 11.14 -12.46
C HIS A 190 27.18 10.30 -11.95
N HIS A 191 26.91 9.38 -11.04
CA HIS A 191 27.90 8.42 -10.53
C HIS A 191 28.16 7.22 -11.45
N GLN A 192 27.55 7.17 -12.63
CA GLN A 192 27.71 6.09 -13.63
C GLN A 192 27.37 4.69 -13.06
N LEU A 193 26.44 4.62 -12.11
CA LEU A 193 26.04 3.36 -11.46
C LEU A 193 25.02 2.58 -12.29
N ILE A 194 24.32 3.25 -13.21
CA ILE A 194 23.31 2.65 -14.06
C ILE A 194 23.97 2.06 -15.30
N SER A 195 23.71 0.78 -15.55
CA SER A 195 24.10 0.16 -16.82
C SER A 195 23.34 0.79 -17.99
N ARG A 196 24.08 1.26 -19.00
CA ARG A 196 23.54 1.84 -20.24
C ARG A 196 23.38 0.81 -21.36
N GLU A 197 23.64 -0.46 -21.07
CA GLU A 197 23.65 -1.55 -22.06
C GLU A 197 22.25 -1.95 -22.52
N SER A 198 21.19 -1.49 -21.84
CA SER A 198 19.81 -1.77 -22.21
C SER A 198 18.94 -0.51 -22.08
N PHE A 199 17.78 -0.51 -22.74
CA PHE A 199 16.74 0.52 -22.57
C PHE A 199 16.14 0.55 -21.14
N GLN A 200 16.51 -0.41 -20.28
CA GLN A 200 16.06 -0.49 -18.89
C GLN A 200 17.20 -0.09 -17.93
N TYR A 201 16.89 0.85 -17.04
CA TYR A 201 17.81 1.25 -15.98
C TYR A 201 18.04 0.08 -15.01
N SER A 202 19.31 -0.28 -14.76
CA SER A 202 19.66 -1.34 -13.81
C SER A 202 20.93 -1.00 -13.02
N VAL A 203 20.97 -1.43 -11.77
CA VAL A 203 22.14 -1.31 -10.87
C VAL A 203 22.36 -2.66 -10.19
N GLY A 204 23.34 -3.42 -10.66
CA GLY A 204 23.56 -4.81 -10.23
C GLY A 204 22.32 -5.66 -10.54
N VAL A 205 21.75 -6.32 -9.54
CA VAL A 205 20.53 -7.13 -9.73
C VAL A 205 19.25 -6.28 -9.77
N TRP A 206 19.30 -5.04 -9.26
CA TRP A 206 18.13 -4.17 -9.16
C TRP A 206 17.77 -3.59 -10.52
N ARG A 207 16.55 -3.88 -10.98
CA ARG A 207 15.90 -3.10 -12.03
C ARG A 207 15.33 -1.82 -11.43
N ILE A 208 15.71 -0.69 -12.00
CA ILE A 208 15.32 0.64 -11.51
C ILE A 208 14.03 1.07 -12.20
N LEU A 209 13.00 1.35 -11.39
CA LEU A 209 11.73 1.89 -11.86
C LEU A 209 11.64 3.37 -11.50
N LYS A 210 11.46 4.20 -12.52
CA LYS A 210 11.39 5.64 -12.35
C LYS A 210 9.98 6.06 -11.95
N VAL A 211 9.88 6.77 -10.84
CA VAL A 211 8.67 7.42 -10.34
C VAL A 211 8.76 8.93 -10.61
N SER A 212 7.70 9.52 -11.16
CA SER A 212 7.61 10.95 -11.41
C SER A 212 7.65 11.73 -10.09
N SER A 213 8.53 12.73 -9.98
CA SER A 213 8.64 13.55 -8.76
C SER A 213 7.51 14.59 -8.59
N THR A 214 6.68 14.81 -9.60
CA THR A 214 5.71 15.93 -9.66
C THR A 214 4.58 15.87 -8.63
N HIS A 215 4.23 14.68 -8.15
CA HIS A 215 3.13 14.48 -7.21
C HIS A 215 3.53 13.62 -6.01
N LEU A 216 4.82 13.56 -5.73
CA LEU A 216 5.34 12.96 -4.52
C LEU A 216 5.05 13.85 -3.31
N TYR A 217 4.90 13.23 -2.15
CA TYR A 217 4.84 13.96 -0.88
C TYR A 217 6.15 14.73 -0.68
N GLU A 218 6.03 15.93 -0.09
CA GLU A 218 7.20 16.74 0.33
C GLU A 218 8.12 15.96 1.27
N ASN A 219 7.54 15.13 2.16
CA ASN A 219 8.29 14.23 3.02
C ASN A 219 8.65 12.94 2.24
N PRO A 220 9.94 12.71 1.93
CA PRO A 220 10.36 11.56 1.12
C PRO A 220 10.10 10.21 1.78
N ALA A 221 10.04 10.16 3.12
CA ALA A 221 9.70 8.95 3.85
C ALA A 221 8.28 8.45 3.53
N MET A 222 7.36 9.37 3.21
CA MET A 222 5.98 9.02 2.82
C MET A 222 5.93 8.40 1.41
N ASN A 223 6.85 8.76 0.53
CA ASN A 223 6.87 8.23 -0.84
C ASN A 223 7.23 6.74 -0.87
N GLY A 224 8.07 6.27 0.06
CA GLY A 224 8.39 4.85 0.23
C GLY A 224 7.19 3.99 0.67
N VAL A 225 6.19 4.60 1.29
CA VAL A 225 4.99 3.90 1.80
C VAL A 225 4.11 3.39 0.65
N ILE A 226 4.08 4.11 -0.48
CA ILE A 226 3.28 3.79 -1.66
C ILE A 226 3.67 2.41 -2.25
N PRO A 227 4.91 2.21 -2.73
CA PRO A 227 5.30 0.92 -3.29
C PRO A 227 5.36 -0.19 -2.23
N LYS A 228 5.55 0.15 -0.95
CA LYS A 228 5.53 -0.81 0.16
C LYS A 228 4.18 -1.49 0.34
N TYR A 229 3.08 -0.74 0.27
CA TYR A 229 1.75 -1.32 0.47
C TYR A 229 1.18 -1.95 -0.79
N LEU A 230 1.61 -1.51 -1.98
CA LEU A 230 1.05 -1.97 -3.24
C LEU A 230 1.81 -3.12 -3.90
N VAL A 231 2.80 -3.72 -3.25
CA VAL A 231 3.61 -4.78 -3.89
C VAL A 231 2.74 -5.87 -4.54
N HIS A 232 1.68 -6.31 -3.85
CA HIS A 232 0.74 -7.32 -4.37
C HIS A 232 -0.05 -6.87 -5.60
N ARG A 233 -0.32 -5.57 -5.77
CA ARG A 233 -1.00 -5.00 -6.95
C ARG A 233 -0.03 -4.69 -8.08
N LEU A 234 1.20 -4.29 -7.76
CA LEU A 234 2.24 -3.99 -8.74
C LEU A 234 2.82 -5.24 -9.38
N PHE A 235 2.86 -6.34 -8.63
CA PHE A 235 3.37 -7.63 -9.08
C PHE A 235 2.27 -8.70 -9.01
N PRO A 236 1.18 -8.54 -9.80
CA PRO A 236 -0.03 -9.35 -9.64
C PRO A 236 0.19 -10.85 -9.92
N ASN A 237 1.20 -11.19 -10.72
CA ASN A 237 1.52 -12.58 -11.05
C ASN A 237 2.60 -13.19 -10.14
N SER A 238 3.15 -12.42 -9.20
CA SER A 238 4.15 -12.94 -8.27
C SER A 238 3.51 -13.87 -7.24
N LYS A 239 4.20 -14.96 -6.89
CA LYS A 239 3.74 -15.90 -5.86
C LYS A 239 4.02 -15.40 -4.46
N PHE A 240 5.14 -14.72 -4.29
CA PHE A 240 5.55 -14.12 -3.03
C PHE A 240 6.18 -12.76 -3.28
N SER A 241 6.14 -11.92 -2.27
CA SER A 241 6.79 -10.62 -2.29
C SER A 241 7.57 -10.35 -1.03
N ILE A 242 8.70 -9.67 -1.15
CA ILE A 242 9.52 -9.20 -0.03
C ILE A 242 9.71 -7.69 -0.20
N TRP A 243 9.22 -6.92 0.77
CA TRP A 243 9.63 -5.54 0.92
C TRP A 243 10.91 -5.45 1.76
N ILE A 244 11.90 -4.72 1.28
CA ILE A 244 13.11 -4.39 2.04
C ILE A 244 13.31 -2.87 2.05
N ASP A 245 13.54 -2.31 3.24
CA ASP A 245 13.91 -0.90 3.38
C ASP A 245 15.31 -0.68 2.80
N ALA A 246 15.50 0.40 2.03
CA ALA A 246 16.76 0.67 1.34
C ALA A 246 17.97 0.82 2.28
N LYS A 247 17.75 1.11 3.56
CA LYS A 247 18.81 1.16 4.58
C LYS A 247 19.38 -0.22 4.87
N LEU A 248 18.59 -1.27 4.68
CA LEU A 248 18.93 -2.65 4.96
C LEU A 248 19.57 -3.33 3.75
N GLN A 249 20.39 -4.33 4.02
CA GLN A 249 20.98 -5.18 2.99
C GLN A 249 20.39 -6.59 3.11
N LEU A 250 19.97 -7.16 1.98
CA LEU A 250 19.49 -8.54 1.96
C LEU A 250 20.68 -9.50 2.09
N MET A 251 20.82 -10.12 3.27
CA MET A 251 21.96 -10.98 3.61
C MET A 251 21.74 -12.44 3.28
N VAL A 252 20.48 -12.89 3.23
CA VAL A 252 20.05 -14.27 3.00
C VAL A 252 19.27 -14.34 1.70
N ASP A 253 19.40 -15.46 1.00
CA ASP A 253 18.69 -15.68 -0.27
C ASP A 253 17.16 -15.52 -0.09
N PRO A 254 16.49 -14.75 -0.97
CA PRO A 254 15.04 -14.54 -0.92
C PRO A 254 14.21 -15.83 -0.90
N LEU A 255 14.62 -16.85 -1.67
CA LEU A 255 13.89 -18.13 -1.74
C LEU A 255 13.99 -18.87 -0.40
N LEU A 256 15.15 -18.81 0.25
CA LEU A 256 15.36 -19.42 1.56
C LEU A 256 14.56 -18.69 2.66
N LEU A 257 14.49 -17.35 2.59
CA LEU A 257 13.68 -16.55 3.52
C LEU A 257 12.19 -16.91 3.42
N ILE A 258 11.63 -16.94 2.20
CA ILE A 258 10.23 -17.33 1.98
C ILE A 258 9.99 -18.75 2.47
N HIS A 259 10.86 -19.70 2.13
CA HIS A 259 10.70 -21.09 2.56
C HIS A 259 10.70 -21.20 4.09
N THR A 260 11.64 -20.55 4.76
CA THR A 260 11.85 -20.68 6.22
C THR A 260 10.82 -19.91 7.04
N LEU A 261 10.42 -18.73 6.59
CA LEU A 261 9.57 -17.82 7.39
C LEU A 261 8.08 -17.95 7.05
N VAL A 262 7.74 -18.35 5.82
CA VAL A 262 6.36 -18.35 5.33
C VAL A 262 5.89 -19.77 5.04
N VAL A 263 6.52 -20.44 4.07
CA VAL A 263 6.05 -21.75 3.55
C VAL A 263 6.13 -22.86 4.61
N SER A 264 7.30 -23.05 5.23
CA SER A 264 7.49 -24.11 6.24
C SER A 264 6.69 -23.87 7.51
N LYS A 265 6.33 -22.61 7.80
CA LYS A 265 5.49 -22.22 8.92
C LYS A 265 3.99 -22.25 8.60
N LYS A 266 3.63 -22.40 7.33
CA LYS A 266 2.24 -22.36 6.83
C LYS A 266 1.51 -21.08 7.26
N VAL A 267 2.17 -19.94 7.14
CA VAL A 267 1.61 -18.62 7.43
C VAL A 267 1.51 -17.78 6.15
N ASP A 268 0.64 -16.78 6.14
CA ASP A 268 0.43 -15.92 4.97
C ASP A 268 1.49 -14.82 4.83
N MET A 269 2.06 -14.37 5.95
CA MET A 269 3.09 -13.34 5.96
C MET A 269 4.06 -13.49 7.13
N ALA A 270 5.26 -12.92 6.97
CA ALA A 270 6.24 -12.75 8.03
C ALA A 270 6.65 -11.28 8.12
N ILE A 271 6.74 -10.77 9.34
CA ILE A 271 7.15 -9.39 9.61
C ILE A 271 8.46 -9.42 10.40
N SER A 272 9.44 -8.61 9.98
CA SER A 272 10.71 -8.50 10.69
C SER A 272 10.50 -7.97 12.10
N LYS A 273 11.06 -8.65 13.10
CA LYS A 273 11.11 -8.13 14.47
C LYS A 273 11.86 -6.80 14.50
N HIS A 274 11.28 -5.80 15.16
CA HIS A 274 11.94 -4.52 15.35
C HIS A 274 13.24 -4.70 16.18
N PRO A 275 14.38 -4.10 15.80
CA PRO A 275 15.67 -4.39 16.43
C PRO A 275 15.79 -3.86 17.88
N TYR A 276 15.07 -2.79 18.21
CA TYR A 276 15.17 -2.13 19.52
C TYR A 276 13.92 -2.32 20.38
N PHE A 277 12.78 -1.82 19.92
CA PHE A 277 11.54 -1.89 20.67
C PHE A 277 10.88 -3.27 20.65
N THR A 278 10.39 -3.67 21.81
CA THR A 278 9.82 -4.99 22.05
C THR A 278 8.32 -5.03 21.74
N HIS A 279 7.64 -3.87 21.82
CA HIS A 279 6.20 -3.76 21.62
C HIS A 279 5.77 -2.39 21.06
N THR A 280 4.54 -2.32 20.54
CA THR A 280 3.98 -1.15 19.86
C THR A 280 3.97 0.11 20.73
N MET A 281 3.66 0.02 22.03
CA MET A 281 3.66 1.20 22.92
C MET A 281 5.05 1.87 23.05
N GLU A 282 6.14 1.10 23.05
CA GLU A 282 7.50 1.66 23.10
C GLU A 282 7.82 2.43 21.81
N GLU A 283 7.48 1.86 20.65
CA GLU A 283 7.65 2.54 19.36
C GLU A 283 6.76 3.78 19.24
N ALA A 284 5.53 3.74 19.77
CA ALA A 284 4.65 4.92 19.80
C ALA A 284 5.24 6.03 20.68
N LEU A 285 5.68 5.72 21.90
CA LEU A 285 6.32 6.70 22.78
C LEU A 285 7.62 7.25 22.18
N ALA A 286 8.42 6.41 21.53
CA ALA A 286 9.61 6.86 20.81
C ALA A 286 9.24 7.75 19.62
N THR A 287 8.24 7.38 18.83
CA THR A 287 7.75 8.19 17.70
C THR A 287 7.32 9.58 18.15
N ALA A 288 6.56 9.67 19.24
CA ALA A 288 6.14 10.92 19.86
C ALA A 288 7.34 11.74 20.37
N ARG A 289 8.20 11.12 21.17
CA ARG A 289 9.36 11.79 21.81
C ARG A 289 10.34 12.35 20.79
N TRP A 290 10.59 11.60 19.72
CA TRP A 290 11.56 11.97 18.67
C TRP A 290 10.91 12.80 17.56
N ARG A 291 9.61 13.12 17.67
CA ARG A 291 8.82 13.85 16.65
C ARG A 291 9.00 13.27 15.25
N LYS A 292 9.11 11.93 15.14
CA LYS A 292 9.16 11.22 13.85
C LYS A 292 7.86 11.42 13.07
N TRP A 293 6.77 11.59 13.81
CA TRP A 293 5.46 11.97 13.29
C TRP A 293 5.05 13.31 13.91
N TRP A 294 4.59 14.25 13.07
CA TRP A 294 4.29 15.62 13.52
C TRP A 294 2.94 15.73 14.23
N ASP A 295 1.97 14.88 13.88
CA ASP A 295 0.62 14.86 14.44
C ASP A 295 0.55 13.89 15.63
N ILE A 296 1.04 14.34 16.78
CA ILE A 296 1.10 13.56 18.02
C ILE A 296 -0.30 13.15 18.50
N ASP A 297 -1.32 13.97 18.24
CA ASP A 297 -2.70 13.66 18.60
C ASP A 297 -3.24 12.49 17.78
N ALA A 298 -2.95 12.42 16.47
CA ALA A 298 -3.30 11.25 15.67
C ALA A 298 -2.61 9.98 16.16
N LEU A 299 -1.35 10.07 16.62
CA LEU A 299 -0.65 8.93 17.21
C LEU A 299 -1.31 8.46 18.52
N ARG A 300 -1.73 9.39 19.39
CA ARG A 300 -2.48 9.06 20.60
C ARG A 300 -3.80 8.35 20.26
N LEU A 301 -4.59 8.92 19.35
CA LEU A 301 -5.88 8.36 18.93
C LEU A 301 -5.71 6.96 18.34
N GLN A 302 -4.65 6.73 17.57
CA GLN A 302 -4.32 5.42 17.04
C GLN A 302 -4.06 4.38 18.15
N MET A 303 -3.28 4.75 19.18
CA MET A 303 -3.00 3.87 20.31
C MET A 303 -4.25 3.62 21.17
N GLU A 304 -5.07 4.64 21.42
CA GLU A 304 -6.37 4.50 22.11
C GLU A 304 -7.28 3.53 21.35
N THR A 305 -7.37 3.68 20.03
CA THR A 305 -8.17 2.76 19.19
C THR A 305 -7.65 1.32 19.29
N TYR A 306 -6.33 1.11 19.29
CA TYR A 306 -5.80 -0.24 19.47
C TYR A 306 -6.18 -0.84 20.83
N CYS A 307 -6.11 -0.05 21.90
CA CYS A 307 -6.53 -0.49 23.24
C CYS A 307 -8.02 -0.83 23.28
N GLU A 308 -8.88 0.00 22.68
CA GLU A 308 -10.33 -0.27 22.55
C GLU A 308 -10.62 -1.57 21.79
N ASN A 309 -9.74 -1.93 20.85
CA ASN A 309 -9.82 -3.17 20.05
C ASN A 309 -9.01 -4.34 20.66
N GLY A 310 -8.68 -4.27 21.95
CA GLY A 310 -8.11 -5.40 22.69
C GLY A 310 -6.58 -5.46 22.72
N LEU A 311 -5.87 -4.41 22.32
CA LEU A 311 -4.42 -4.32 22.55
C LEU A 311 -4.15 -4.17 24.05
N GLU A 312 -3.73 -5.27 24.68
CA GLU A 312 -3.30 -5.27 26.08
C GLU A 312 -1.83 -4.82 26.24
N PRO A 313 -1.47 -4.21 27.38
CA PRO A 313 -0.09 -3.89 27.72
C PRO A 313 0.86 -5.08 27.52
N TRP A 314 2.09 -4.80 27.11
CA TRP A 314 3.07 -5.87 26.95
C TRP A 314 3.48 -6.45 28.30
N THR A 315 3.63 -7.77 28.35
CA THR A 315 4.09 -8.51 29.54
C THR A 315 5.09 -9.59 29.11
N PRO A 316 6.08 -9.97 29.96
CA PRO A 316 7.01 -11.05 29.65
C PRO A 316 6.34 -12.40 29.36
N THR A 317 5.10 -12.60 29.85
CA THR A 317 4.29 -13.79 29.59
C THR A 317 3.85 -13.95 28.13
N LYS A 318 3.96 -12.91 27.30
CA LYS A 318 3.70 -12.97 25.85
C LYS A 318 4.87 -13.57 25.06
N LEU A 319 5.91 -14.08 25.74
CA LEU A 319 7.04 -14.79 25.12
C LEU A 319 6.81 -16.31 25.06
N PRO A 320 7.38 -17.00 24.06
CA PRO A 320 7.98 -16.44 22.85
C PRO A 320 6.88 -15.86 21.96
N TYR A 321 7.15 -14.82 21.15
CA TYR A 321 6.18 -14.22 20.21
C TYR A 321 5.40 -15.30 19.44
N PRO A 322 4.21 -15.73 19.89
CA PRO A 322 3.55 -16.85 19.30
C PRO A 322 2.84 -16.30 18.08
N SER A 323 3.36 -16.62 16.89
CA SER A 323 2.58 -16.45 15.67
C SER A 323 1.38 -17.41 15.76
N GLY A 324 0.24 -16.89 16.24
CA GLY A 324 -1.04 -17.59 16.33
C GLY A 324 -1.35 -18.13 17.72
N LYS A 325 -2.51 -17.73 18.27
CA LYS A 325 -3.23 -18.59 19.23
C LYS A 325 -3.54 -19.90 18.48
N GLN A 326 -3.29 -21.03 19.11
CA GLN A 326 -4.01 -22.25 18.76
C GLN A 326 -5.45 -22.01 19.20
N ASP A 327 -6.34 -21.77 18.23
CA ASP A 327 -7.77 -21.77 18.51
C ASP A 327 -8.12 -23.14 19.14
N SER A 328 -8.77 -23.08 20.31
CA SER A 328 -9.20 -24.23 21.11
C SER A 328 -10.57 -24.72 20.66
#